data_AF-A0A1Q4E3E5-F1
#
_entry.id   AF-A0A1Q4E3E5-F1
#
_cell.length_a   1.000
_cell.length_b   1.000
_cell.length_c   1.000
_cell.angle_alpha   90.00
_cell.angle_beta   90.00
_cell.angle_gamma   90.00
#
_symmetry.space_group_name_H-M   'P 1'
#
loop_
_entity.id
_entity.type
_entity.pdbx_description
1 polymer ?
#
loop_
_entity_poly.entity_id
_entity_poly.type
_entity_poly.pdbx_seq_one_letter_code
_entity_poly.pdbx_strand_id
1 'polypeptide(L)'
;MTMRSILFLSVALVGACASHPPMPVGEPALRVAYGDLQLDTRAGRAALRERLDGAARTYCRTNDRDAAPQLIRNKAGYCFDMVRLSLVAEMPDRVRRGYYRR
;
A
#
# COMPACT_ATOMS: atom_id res chain seq x y z
N MET A 1 50.30 -55.01 -6.89
CA MET A 1 49.87 -53.89 -6.03
C MET A 1 49.10 -52.90 -6.91
N THR A 2 47.77 -53.05 -6.96
CA THR A 2 46.74 -52.22 -6.26
C THR A 2 46.65 -50.79 -6.79
N MET A 3 45.58 -50.53 -7.57
CA MET A 3 44.45 -49.63 -7.23
C MET A 3 44.80 -48.15 -7.45
N ARG A 4 43.98 -47.29 -8.07
CA ARG A 4 42.58 -47.05 -7.73
C ARG A 4 41.97 -46.10 -8.76
N SER A 5 40.80 -46.43 -9.30
CA SER A 5 39.93 -45.50 -10.03
C SER A 5 39.60 -44.29 -9.18
N ILE A 6 39.56 -43.09 -9.77
CA ILE A 6 38.79 -41.98 -9.21
C ILE A 6 38.02 -41.30 -10.35
N LEU A 7 36.77 -41.72 -10.48
CA LEU A 7 35.68 -40.99 -11.13
C LEU A 7 35.48 -39.67 -10.39
N PHE A 8 35.67 -38.53 -11.04
CA PHE A 8 35.12 -37.27 -10.54
C PHE A 8 33.88 -36.89 -11.34
N LEU A 9 32.78 -37.38 -10.78
CA LEU A 9 31.40 -37.02 -11.03
C LEU A 9 31.21 -35.54 -10.64
N SER A 10 31.36 -34.61 -11.60
CA SER A 10 31.05 -33.20 -11.36
C SER A 10 29.52 -33.01 -11.40
N VAL A 11 28.94 -33.21 -10.22
CA VAL A 11 27.54 -32.99 -9.88
C VAL A 11 27.06 -31.63 -10.40
N ALA A 12 25.97 -31.67 -11.16
CA ALA A 12 25.21 -30.51 -11.59
C ALA A 12 24.71 -29.74 -10.35
N LEU A 13 25.36 -28.62 -10.02
CA LEU A 13 24.82 -27.63 -9.10
C LEU A 13 23.76 -26.83 -9.86
N VAL A 14 22.55 -27.39 -9.88
CA VAL A 14 21.32 -26.66 -10.18
C VAL A 14 21.15 -25.60 -9.09
N GLY A 15 21.71 -24.43 -9.34
CA GLY A 15 21.43 -23.22 -8.58
C GLY A 15 20.01 -22.77 -8.89
N ALA A 16 19.01 -23.47 -8.36
CA ALA A 16 17.66 -22.92 -8.22
C ALA A 16 17.72 -21.88 -7.10
N CYS A 17 18.31 -20.71 -7.40
CA CYS A 17 17.95 -19.51 -6.65
C CYS A 17 16.44 -19.39 -6.83
N ALA A 18 15.70 -19.65 -5.76
CA ALA A 18 14.29 -19.39 -5.67
C ALA A 18 14.08 -17.92 -6.02
N SER A 19 13.82 -17.65 -7.29
CA SER A 19 13.05 -16.50 -7.74
C SER A 19 11.69 -16.69 -7.11
N HIS A 20 11.58 -16.36 -5.83
CA HIS A 20 10.32 -15.99 -5.24
C HIS A 20 9.88 -14.81 -6.10
N PRO A 21 8.85 -14.94 -6.96
CA PRO A 21 8.21 -13.72 -7.43
C PRO A 21 7.86 -12.96 -6.14
N PRO A 22 8.10 -11.64 -6.08
CA PRO A 22 7.52 -10.88 -4.99
C PRO A 22 6.05 -11.26 -5.01
N MET A 23 5.57 -11.91 -3.94
CA MET A 23 4.14 -11.99 -3.74
C MET A 23 3.68 -10.55 -3.88
N PRO A 24 2.71 -10.23 -4.74
CA PRO A 24 2.06 -8.95 -4.60
C PRO A 24 1.54 -8.99 -3.17
N VAL A 25 2.24 -8.31 -2.27
CA VAL A 25 1.64 -7.77 -1.08
C VAL A 25 0.60 -6.87 -1.69
N GLY A 26 -0.58 -7.44 -1.97
CA GLY A 26 -1.74 -6.67 -2.31
C GLY A 26 -1.93 -5.86 -1.06
N GLU A 27 -1.35 -4.65 -1.06
CA GLU A 27 -1.61 -3.66 -0.04
C GLU A 27 -3.13 -3.72 0.14
N PRO A 28 -3.62 -3.96 1.37
CA PRO A 28 -5.04 -4.05 1.59
C PRO A 28 -5.62 -2.78 1.01
N ALA A 29 -6.30 -2.90 -0.14
CA ALA A 29 -6.77 -1.75 -0.89
C ALA A 29 -7.64 -0.97 0.09
N LEU A 30 -7.18 0.19 0.54
CA LEU A 30 -7.88 0.97 1.55
C LEU A 30 -9.18 1.44 0.92
N ARG A 31 -10.29 0.75 1.19
CA ARG A 31 -11.58 1.07 0.57
C ARG A 31 -12.36 2.02 1.45
N VAL A 32 -12.89 3.07 0.84
CA VAL A 32 -13.78 4.03 1.50
C VAL A 32 -15.14 3.98 0.82
N ALA A 33 -16.19 3.70 1.58
CA ALA A 33 -17.55 3.73 1.07
C ALA A 33 -18.07 5.18 1.00
N TYR A 34 -18.58 5.57 -0.16
CA TYR A 34 -19.12 6.91 -0.42
C TYR A 34 -20.38 6.91 -1.30
N GLY A 35 -20.93 5.73 -1.62
CA GLY A 35 -22.10 5.61 -2.49
C GLY A 35 -23.38 6.20 -1.92
N ASP A 36 -23.43 6.39 -0.60
CA ASP A 36 -24.52 6.98 0.17
C ASP A 36 -24.43 8.52 0.29
N LEU A 37 -23.37 9.14 -0.22
CA LEU A 37 -23.14 10.58 -0.08
C LEU A 37 -23.78 11.40 -1.22
N GLN A 38 -24.49 12.46 -0.85
CA GLN A 38 -25.04 13.46 -1.77
C GLN A 38 -23.97 14.51 -2.15
N LEU A 39 -23.11 14.19 -3.11
CA LEU A 39 -21.93 15.01 -3.48
C LEU A 39 -22.24 16.34 -4.18
N ASP A 40 -23.48 16.54 -4.61
CA ASP A 40 -24.01 17.83 -5.10
C ASP A 40 -24.21 18.85 -3.97
N THR A 41 -24.41 18.39 -2.74
CA THR A 41 -24.54 19.24 -1.55
C THR A 41 -23.20 19.55 -0.89
N ARG A 42 -23.09 20.69 -0.20
CA ARG A 42 -21.91 21.03 0.60
C ARG A 42 -21.68 20.01 1.73
N ALA A 43 -22.77 19.53 2.34
CA ALA A 43 -22.74 18.56 3.43
C ALA A 43 -22.17 17.21 2.96
N GLY A 44 -22.65 16.66 1.84
CA GLY A 44 -22.13 15.40 1.31
C GLY A 44 -20.66 15.48 0.88
N ARG A 45 -20.22 16.63 0.32
CA ARG A 45 -18.79 16.86 0.03
C ARG A 45 -17.95 16.94 1.31
N ALA A 46 -18.47 17.55 2.37
CA ALA A 46 -17.78 17.59 3.66
C ALA A 46 -17.67 16.19 4.27
N ALA A 47 -18.74 15.41 4.24
CA ALA A 47 -18.75 14.02 4.70
C ALA A 47 -17.76 13.14 3.93
N LEU A 48 -17.63 13.33 2.61
CA LEU A 48 -16.62 12.64 1.81
C LEU A 48 -15.20 12.94 2.32
N ARG A 49 -14.87 14.22 2.53
CA ARG A 49 -13.56 14.64 3.05
C ARG A 49 -13.29 14.05 4.42
N GLU A 50 -14.27 14.10 5.31
CA GLU A 50 -14.15 13.53 6.66
C GLU A 50 -13.90 12.02 6.63
N ARG A 51 -14.61 11.27 5.79
CA ARG A 51 -14.38 9.82 5.65
C ARG A 51 -13.00 9.49 5.14
N LEU A 52 -12.50 10.26 4.16
CA LEU A 52 -11.15 10.06 3.62
C LEU A 52 -10.08 10.39 4.64
N ASP A 53 -10.24 11.51 5.36
CA ASP A 53 -9.31 11.91 6.41
C ASP A 53 -9.32 10.87 7.54
N GLY A 54 -10.48 10.34 7.92
CA GLY A 54 -10.62 9.27 8.91
C GLY A 54 -9.97 7.96 8.47
N ALA A 55 -10.15 7.57 7.21
CA ALA A 55 -9.53 6.38 6.64
C ALA A 55 -8.01 6.50 6.58
N ALA A 56 -7.49 7.64 6.10
CA ALA A 56 -6.06 7.90 6.02
C ALA A 56 -5.40 7.91 7.41
N ARG A 57 -6.01 8.58 8.40
CA ARG A 57 -5.51 8.57 9.80
C ARG A 57 -5.51 7.16 10.37
N THR A 58 -6.57 6.39 10.14
CA THR A 58 -6.66 5.01 10.63
C THR A 58 -5.59 4.14 10.01
N TYR A 59 -5.41 4.22 8.69
CA TYR A 59 -4.36 3.49 7.97
C TYR A 59 -2.99 3.85 8.52
N CYS A 60 -2.66 5.14 8.59
CA CYS A 60 -1.36 5.58 9.06
C CYS A 60 -1.09 5.14 10.50
N ARG A 61 -2.06 5.27 11.42
CA ARG A 61 -1.90 4.81 12.80
C ARG A 61 -1.67 3.30 12.92
N THR A 62 -2.34 2.50 12.10
CA THR A 62 -2.24 1.03 12.15
C THR A 62 -0.95 0.53 11.51
N ASN A 63 -0.49 1.19 10.43
CA ASN A 63 0.66 0.77 9.63
C ASN A 63 1.97 1.52 9.98
N ASP A 64 1.94 2.53 10.87
CA ASP A 64 3.15 3.23 11.32
C ASP A 64 4.13 2.33 12.11
N ARG A 65 3.66 1.15 12.54
CA ARG A 65 4.46 0.23 13.38
C ARG A 65 5.58 -0.49 12.64
N ASP A 66 5.51 -0.61 11.31
CA ASP A 66 6.48 -1.37 10.51
C ASP A 66 7.52 -0.49 9.80
N ALA A 67 7.39 0.84 9.86
CA ALA A 67 8.30 1.75 9.19
C ALA A 67 9.19 2.45 10.22
N ALA A 68 10.35 1.85 10.53
CA ALA A 68 11.60 2.41 11.11
C ALA A 68 11.56 3.49 12.24
N PRO A 69 12.48 3.44 13.22
CA PRO A 69 12.39 4.22 14.45
C PRO A 69 12.55 5.74 14.23
N GLN A 70 11.58 6.50 14.76
CA GLN A 70 11.70 7.78 15.47
C GLN A 70 12.15 9.08 14.78
N LEU A 71 12.64 9.15 13.54
CA LEU A 71 13.36 10.37 13.13
C LEU A 71 12.60 11.49 12.42
N ILE A 72 11.30 11.36 12.11
CA ILE A 72 10.61 12.54 11.56
C ILE A 72 9.13 12.63 11.95
N ARG A 73 8.79 13.63 12.78
CA ARG A 73 7.39 14.07 13.00
C ARG A 73 6.67 14.40 11.68
N ASN A 74 7.42 14.73 10.62
CA ASN A 74 6.85 14.94 9.29
C ASN A 74 6.28 13.65 8.67
N LYS A 75 6.66 12.47 9.16
CA LYS A 75 6.30 11.19 8.58
C LYS A 75 4.81 10.88 8.75
N ALA A 76 4.24 11.29 9.89
CA ALA A 76 2.80 11.15 10.12
C ALA A 76 1.98 12.04 9.17
N GLY A 77 2.43 13.30 8.96
CA GLY A 77 1.83 14.20 7.97
C GLY A 77 1.99 13.67 6.54
N TYR A 78 3.19 13.19 6.21
CA TYR A 78 3.51 12.60 4.92
C TYR A 78 2.67 11.35 4.63
N CYS A 79 2.55 10.43 5.58
CA CYS A 79 1.68 9.25 5.42
C CYS A 79 0.24 9.67 5.16
N PHE A 80 -0.29 10.58 5.99
CA PHE A 80 -1.66 11.05 5.85
C PHE A 80 -1.91 11.65 4.46
N ASP A 81 -1.04 12.55 4.01
CA ASP A 81 -1.18 13.21 2.71
C ASP A 81 -1.05 12.21 1.56
N MET A 82 -0.08 11.30 1.60
CA MET A 82 0.10 10.28 0.57
C MET A 82 -1.10 9.34 0.47
N VAL A 83 -1.57 8.81 1.61
CA VAL A 83 -2.71 7.89 1.63
C VAL A 83 -3.98 8.60 1.14
N ARG A 84 -4.21 9.84 1.57
CA ARG A 84 -5.35 10.62 1.11
C ARG A 84 -5.30 10.88 -0.39
N LEU A 85 -4.13 11.22 -0.93
CA LEU A 85 -3.94 11.41 -2.37
C LEU A 85 -4.20 10.12 -3.16
N SER A 86 -3.68 8.98 -2.70
CA SER A 86 -3.93 7.67 -3.31
C SER A 86 -5.42 7.33 -3.32
N LEU A 87 -6.10 7.51 -2.19
CA LEU A 87 -7.55 7.30 -2.09
C LEU A 87 -8.34 8.14 -3.10
N VAL A 88 -7.97 9.41 -3.26
CA VAL A 88 -8.64 10.31 -4.22
C VAL A 88 -8.31 9.93 -5.66
N ALA A 89 -7.10 9.44 -5.93
CA ALA A 89 -6.67 9.04 -7.26
C ALA A 89 -7.43 7.80 -7.79
N GLU A 90 -7.80 6.87 -6.91
CA GLU A 90 -8.55 5.66 -7.25
C GLU A 90 -10.06 5.91 -7.44
N MET A 91 -10.57 7.09 -7.07
CA MET A 91 -11.99 7.40 -7.16
C MET A 91 -12.46 7.61 -8.61
N PRO A 92 -13.74 7.29 -8.91
CA PRO A 92 -14.39 7.73 -10.13
C PRO A 92 -14.38 9.26 -10.25
N ASP A 93 -14.27 9.76 -11.48
CA ASP A 93 -14.14 11.20 -11.77
C ASP A 93 -15.21 12.08 -11.11
N ARG A 94 -16.46 11.60 -11.08
CA ARG A 94 -17.56 12.33 -10.45
C ARG A 94 -17.31 12.57 -8.96
N VAL A 95 -16.77 11.57 -8.27
CA VAL A 95 -16.48 11.63 -6.83
C VAL A 95 -15.26 12.50 -6.58
N ARG A 96 -14.20 12.33 -7.38
CA ARG A 96 -12.99 13.14 -7.33
C ARG A 96 -13.28 14.64 -7.52
N ARG A 97 -14.16 15.01 -8.47
CA ARG A 97 -14.64 16.39 -8.62
C ARG A 97 -15.38 16.89 -7.37
N GLY A 98 -16.22 16.03 -6.78
CA GLY A 98 -16.90 16.32 -5.52
C GLY A 98 -15.93 16.58 -4.36
N TYR A 99 -14.82 15.87 -4.29
CA TYR A 99 -13.79 16.09 -3.27
C TYR A 99 -13.17 17.50 -3.35
N TYR A 100 -12.74 17.93 -4.55
CA TYR A 100 -12.07 19.22 -4.76
C TYR A 100 -13.01 20.44 -4.74
N ARG A 101 -14.32 20.22 -4.90
CA ARG A 101 -15.32 21.29 -4.84
C ARG A 101 -15.61 21.68 -3.38
N ARG A 102 -15.36 22.95 -3.03
CA ARG A 102 -15.66 23.47 -1.68
C ARG A 102 -17.16 23.68 -1.45
#